data_AF-F3FWH8-F1
#
_entry.id   AF-F3FWH8-F1
#
_cell.length_a   1.000
_cell.length_b   1.000
_cell.length_c   1.000
_cell.angle_alpha   90.00
_cell.angle_beta   90.00
_cell.angle_gamma   90.00
#
_symmetry.space_group_name_H-M   'P 1'
#
loop_
_entity.id
_entity.type
_entity.pdbx_description
1 polymer ?
#
loop_
_entity_poly.entity_id
_entity_poly.type
_entity_poly.pdbx_seq_one_letter_code
_entity_poly.pdbx_strand_id
1 'polypeptide(L)'
;TDDRYGMAEAKTVVAAPIIAELSTPRFLAGGDQTSVALDVSNLSGKAQKLDVKISAEGQLSIPGGDQSKPLQLKEGQRVTLKVPVLAQG
;
A
#
# COMPACT_ATOMS: atom_id res chain seq x y z
N THR A 1 -38.83 6.14 -38.22
CA THR A 1 -38.32 5.24 -37.16
C THR A 1 -37.47 6.06 -36.21
N ASP A 2 -38.00 7.18 -35.72
CA ASP A 2 -37.16 8.39 -35.60
C ASP A 2 -37.14 8.97 -34.20
N ASP A 3 -36.78 8.16 -33.21
CA ASP A 3 -36.02 8.58 -32.02
C ASP A 3 -35.95 7.41 -31.02
N ARG A 4 -34.83 6.68 -31.03
CA ARG A 4 -34.51 5.71 -29.96
C ARG A 4 -33.19 6.12 -29.32
N TYR A 5 -33.27 6.52 -28.06
CA TYR A 5 -32.12 6.79 -27.22
C TYR A 5 -32.03 5.69 -26.15
N GLY A 6 -30.82 5.21 -25.86
CA GLY A 6 -30.55 4.22 -24.84
C GLY A 6 -29.16 4.44 -24.25
N MET A 7 -29.08 4.42 -22.92
CA MET A 7 -27.82 4.56 -22.18
C MET A 7 -27.67 3.32 -21.30
N ALA A 8 -26.48 2.73 -21.28
CA ALA A 8 -26.13 1.62 -20.40
C ALA A 8 -24.79 1.92 -19.72
N GLU A 9 -24.74 1.72 -18.40
CA GLU A 9 -23.52 1.77 -17.60
C GLU A 9 -23.27 0.39 -16.98
N ALA A 10 -22.00 -0.03 -16.96
CA ALA A 10 -21.57 -1.21 -16.23
C ALA A 10 -20.27 -0.90 -15.49
N LYS A 11 -20.13 -1.41 -14.26
CA LYS A 11 -18.94 -1.25 -13.43
C LYS A 11 -18.12 -2.53 -13.46
N THR A 12 -16.80 -2.39 -13.61
CA THR A 12 -15.85 -3.50 -13.54
C THR A 12 -14.84 -3.22 -12.45
N VAL A 13 -14.65 -4.17 -11.54
CA VAL A 13 -13.62 -4.08 -10.50
C VAL A 13 -12.35 -4.71 -11.05
N VAL A 14 -11.24 -3.97 -10.99
CA VAL A 14 -9.89 -4.46 -11.33
C VAL A 14 -9.05 -4.38 -10.07
N ALA A 15 -8.67 -5.54 -9.53
CA ALA A 15 -7.86 -5.63 -8.31
C ALA A 15 -6.81 -6.74 -8.43
N ALA A 16 -5.63 -6.49 -7.85
CA ALA A 16 -4.62 -7.51 -7.68
C ALA A 16 -4.99 -8.47 -6.52
N PRO A 17 -4.50 -9.72 -6.51
CA PRO A 17 -4.77 -10.67 -5.42
C PRO A 17 -4.21 -10.22 -4.06
N ILE A 18 -3.10 -9.49 -4.06
CA ILE A 18 -2.56 -8.78 -2.89
C ILE A 18 -2.42 -7.32 -3.27
N ILE A 19 -2.91 -6.43 -2.41
CA ILE A 19 -2.79 -4.98 -2.60
C ILE A 19 -1.88 -4.44 -1.50
N ALA A 20 -0.88 -3.66 -1.89
CA ALA A 20 0.00 -2.92 -1.00
C ALA A 20 -0.14 -1.42 -1.32
N GLU A 21 -0.58 -0.63 -0.34
CA GLU A 21 -0.85 0.79 -0.51
C GLU A 21 -0.13 1.60 0.57
N LEU A 22 0.68 2.56 0.15
CA LEU A 22 1.47 3.39 1.04
C LEU A 22 0.78 4.75 1.21
N SER A 23 0.41 5.10 2.43
CA SER A 23 -0.08 6.42 2.81
C SER A 23 1.08 7.29 3.28
N THR A 24 1.42 8.31 2.50
CA THR A 24 2.53 9.24 2.77
C THR A 24 2.04 10.69 2.95
N PRO A 25 2.76 11.51 3.74
CA PRO A 25 2.62 12.96 3.66
C PRO A 25 2.93 13.46 2.25
N ARG A 26 2.35 14.61 1.88
CA ARG A 26 2.61 15.22 0.56
C ARG A 26 4.05 15.72 0.39
N PHE A 27 4.73 16.04 1.49
CA PHE A 27 6.15 16.40 1.51
C PHE A 27 6.75 16.12 2.89
N LEU A 28 8.07 16.06 2.96
CA LEU A 28 8.89 16.07 4.18
C LEU A 28 10.02 17.08 3.97
N ALA A 29 10.32 17.90 4.97
CA ALA A 29 11.49 18.75 4.99
C ALA A 29 12.73 17.98 5.48
N GLY A 30 13.93 18.48 5.16
CA GLY A 30 15.18 17.88 5.63
C GLY A 30 15.22 17.83 7.15
N GLY A 31 15.48 16.65 7.71
CA GLY A 31 15.47 16.37 9.15
C GLY A 31 14.12 15.93 9.71
N ASP A 32 13.04 15.95 8.93
CA ASP A 32 11.72 15.49 9.41
C ASP A 32 11.73 13.98 9.69
N GLN A 33 11.28 13.61 10.88
CA GLN A 33 11.02 12.22 11.24
C GLN A 33 9.52 11.99 11.35
N THR A 34 9.01 10.99 10.63
CA THR A 34 7.59 10.64 10.66
C THR A 34 7.38 9.13 10.57
N SER A 35 6.13 8.69 10.58
CA SER A 35 5.77 7.32 10.26
C SER A 35 4.77 7.29 9.11
N VAL A 36 5.12 6.57 8.05
CA VAL A 36 4.21 6.24 6.94
C VAL A 36 3.49 4.93 7.23
N ALA A 37 2.28 4.78 6.67
CA ALA A 37 1.45 3.60 6.85
C ALA A 37 1.40 2.80 5.55
N LEU A 38 1.81 1.53 5.60
CA LEU A 38 1.69 0.58 4.49
C LEU A 38 0.54 -0.38 4.80
N ASP A 39 -0.57 -0.21 4.09
CA ASP A 39 -1.71 -1.12 4.12
C ASP A 39 -1.43 -2.31 3.20
N VAL A 40 -1.53 -3.53 3.74
CA VAL A 40 -1.44 -4.78 2.95
C VAL A 40 -2.75 -5.53 3.10
N SER A 41 -3.44 -5.76 1.98
CA SER A 41 -4.72 -6.46 1.90
C SER A 41 -4.62 -7.73 1.08
N ASN A 42 -5.20 -8.82 1.57
CA ASN A 42 -5.29 -10.09 0.87
C ASN A 42 -6.68 -10.28 0.25
N LEU A 43 -6.75 -10.21 -1.08
CA LEU A 43 -7.97 -10.42 -1.88
C LEU A 43 -7.83 -11.65 -2.79
N SER A 44 -7.00 -12.63 -2.40
CA SER A 44 -6.56 -13.71 -3.29
C SER A 44 -7.46 -14.96 -3.33
N GLY A 45 -8.52 -15.04 -2.52
CA GLY A 45 -9.36 -16.24 -2.40
C GLY A 45 -8.93 -17.22 -1.30
N LYS A 46 -7.78 -16.99 -0.64
CA LYS A 46 -7.20 -17.89 0.37
C LYS A 46 -6.25 -17.17 1.32
N ALA A 47 -5.89 -17.84 2.43
CA ALA A 47 -4.84 -17.35 3.33
C ALA A 47 -3.47 -17.31 2.63
N GLN A 48 -2.66 -16.30 2.98
CA GLN A 48 -1.37 -16.02 2.37
C GLN A 48 -0.29 -15.79 3.43
N LYS A 49 0.92 -16.27 3.15
CA LYS A 49 2.13 -15.97 3.91
C LYS A 49 3.03 -15.10 3.05
N LEU A 50 3.37 -13.92 3.56
CA LEU A 50 4.12 -12.89 2.85
C LEU A 50 5.40 -12.55 3.64
N ASP A 51 6.42 -12.09 2.93
CA ASP A 51 7.59 -11.44 3.52
C ASP A 51 7.69 -10.03 2.94
N VAL A 52 7.38 -9.03 3.75
CA VAL A 52 7.33 -7.63 3.32
C VAL A 52 8.70 -7.00 3.55
N LYS A 53 9.43 -6.76 2.47
CA LYS A 53 10.72 -6.08 2.47
C LYS A 53 10.50 -4.58 2.25
N ILE A 54 11.09 -3.77 3.11
CA ILE A 54 10.92 -2.32 3.13
C ILE A 54 12.32 -1.71 3.15
N SER A 55 12.65 -0.98 2.11
CA SER A 55 13.90 -0.22 1.97
C SER A 55 13.59 1.24 1.66
N ALA A 56 14.56 2.12 1.87
CA ALA A 56 14.48 3.52 1.48
C ALA A 56 15.70 3.90 0.65
N GLU A 57 15.49 4.76 -0.34
CA GLU A 57 16.50 5.24 -1.28
C GLU A 57 16.40 6.78 -1.40
N GLY A 58 17.46 7.42 -1.90
CA GLY A 58 17.53 8.87 -2.04
C GLY A 58 17.61 9.59 -0.70
N GLN A 59 16.91 10.74 -0.58
CA GLN A 59 16.90 11.57 0.63
C GLN A 59 15.96 11.04 1.73
N LEU A 60 15.77 9.73 1.81
CA LEU A 60 14.97 9.07 2.84
C LEU A 60 15.78 7.93 3.46
N SER A 61 15.69 7.79 4.77
CA SER A 61 16.18 6.61 5.47
C SER A 61 15.13 6.03 6.41
N ILE A 62 15.25 4.73 6.66
CA ILE A 62 14.48 4.05 7.70
C ILE A 62 15.37 3.98 8.93
N PRO A 63 14.97 4.58 10.08
CA PRO A 63 15.73 4.42 11.31
C PRO A 63 15.89 2.94 11.67
N GLY A 64 17.14 2.49 11.84
CA GLY A 64 17.47 1.09 12.05
C GLY A 64 17.71 0.27 10.77
N GLY A 65 17.65 0.89 9.60
CA GLY A 65 17.91 0.27 8.30
C GLY A 65 16.71 -0.44 7.69
N ASP A 66 16.96 -1.11 6.56
CA ASP A 66 15.96 -1.89 5.83
C ASP A 66 15.32 -2.97 6.71
N GLN A 67 14.03 -3.22 6.49
CA GLN A 67 13.24 -4.15 7.30
C GLN A 67 12.66 -5.28 6.46
N SER A 68 12.59 -6.48 7.05
CA SER A 68 11.82 -7.62 6.51
C SER A 68 10.80 -8.05 7.55
N LYS A 69 9.52 -8.04 7.18
CA LYS A 69 8.41 -8.34 8.09
C LYS A 69 7.60 -9.53 7.55
N PRO A 70 7.67 -10.72 8.18
CA PRO A 70 6.81 -11.82 7.83
C PRO A 70 5.36 -11.50 8.23
N LEU A 71 4.42 -11.72 7.33
CA LEU A 71 2.99 -11.55 7.56
C LEU A 71 2.23 -12.83 7.21
N GLN A 72 1.21 -13.12 8.01
CA GLN A 72 0.18 -14.10 7.69
C GLN A 72 -1.13 -13.36 7.58
N LEU A 73 -1.75 -13.39 6.41
CA LEU A 73 -3.02 -12.74 6.14
C LEU A 73 -4.06 -13.78 5.78
N LYS A 74 -5.17 -13.79 6.52
CA LYS A 74 -6.37 -14.54 6.13
C LYS A 74 -6.97 -13.93 4.86
N GLU A 75 -7.85 -14.69 4.22
CA GLU A 75 -8.70 -14.18 3.14
C GLU A 75 -9.43 -12.90 3.59
N GLY A 76 -9.39 -11.84 2.78
CA GLY A 76 -10.02 -10.55 3.06
C GLY A 76 -9.36 -9.71 4.16
N GLN A 77 -8.31 -10.21 4.82
CA GLN A 77 -7.65 -9.48 5.91
C GLN A 77 -6.80 -8.34 5.38
N ARG A 78 -6.89 -7.19 6.06
CA ARG A 78 -5.98 -6.05 5.95
C ARG A 78 -5.16 -5.90 7.22
N VAL A 79 -3.88 -5.57 7.06
CA VAL A 79 -2.99 -5.13 8.14
C VAL A 79 -2.29 -3.85 7.72
N THR A 80 -2.12 -2.92 8.66
CA THR A 80 -1.35 -1.69 8.47
C THR A 80 0.01 -1.82 9.16
N LEU A 81 1.07 -1.75 8.37
CA LEU A 81 2.44 -1.68 8.86
C LEU A 81 2.85 -0.22 9.01
N LYS A 82 3.21 0.18 10.23
CA LYS A 82 3.85 1.48 10.47
C LYS A 82 5.34 1.37 10.16
N VAL A 83 5.83 2.28 9.33
CA VAL A 83 7.24 2.38 8.94
C VAL A 83 7.74 3.76 9.37
N PRO A 84 8.65 3.85 10.36
CA PRO A 84 9.31 5.10 10.67
C PRO A 84 10.24 5.47 9.53
N VAL A 85 10.26 6.75 9.15
CA VAL A 85 11.15 7.28 8.11
C VAL A 85 11.72 8.62 8.58
N LEU A 86 12.91 8.94 8.08
CA LEU A 86 13.62 10.19 8.28
C LEU A 86 13.95 10.77 6.91
N ALA A 87 13.56 12.02 6.67
CA ALA A 87 14.01 12.77 5.50
C ALA A 87 15.42 13.31 5.75
N GLN A 88 16.32 13.02 4.82
CA GLN A 88 17.70 13.52 4.86
C GLN A 88 17.71 14.98 4.39
N GLY A 89 18.42 15.82 5.15
CA GLY A 89 18.67 17.22 4.80
C GLY A 89 19.84 17.40 3.88
#